data_AF-A0A3M2EAE7-F1
#
_entry.id   AF-A0A3M2EAE7-F1
#
_cell.length_a   1.000
_cell.length_b   1.000
_cell.length_c   1.000
_cell.angle_alpha   90.00
_cell.angle_beta   90.00
_cell.angle_gamma   90.00
#
_symmetry.space_group_name_H-M   'P 1'
#
loop_
_entity.id
_entity.type
_entity.pdbx_description
1 polymer ?
#
loop_
_entity_poly.entity_id
_entity_poly.type
_entity_poly.pdbx_seq_one_letter_code
_entity_poly.pdbx_strand_id
1 'polypeptide(L)'
;MAKGVKPRVKVPKSAAAGDVVTIKTLISHKMESGQRKDKEGNIIPRSIINRFTCDFVGASQSGNVIDVQLSGAISTNPYFEFEAKVPESGEFKFTWYDDDGSVYETAKSITVA
;
A
#
# COMPACT_ATOMS: atom_id res chain seq x y z
N MET A 1 -18.17 -0.20 1.89
CA MET A 1 -17.47 -1.07 2.86
C MET A 1 -16.96 -2.32 2.16
N ALA A 2 -15.76 -2.25 1.62
CA ALA A 2 -15.07 -3.44 1.13
C ALA A 2 -14.92 -4.48 2.26
N LYS A 3 -15.26 -5.74 1.98
CA LYS A 3 -15.23 -6.83 2.97
C LYS A 3 -13.95 -7.65 2.84
N GLY A 4 -13.34 -8.02 3.97
CA GLY A 4 -12.17 -8.90 4.00
C GLY A 4 -10.88 -8.23 3.52
N VAL A 5 -10.79 -6.90 3.62
CA VAL A 5 -9.59 -6.15 3.25
C VAL A 5 -8.49 -6.44 4.25
N LYS A 6 -7.42 -7.10 3.78
CA LYS A 6 -6.27 -7.48 4.61
C LYS A 6 -4.97 -7.11 3.90
N PRO A 7 -4.21 -6.12 4.43
CA PRO A 7 -2.86 -5.83 3.98
C PRO A 7 -1.88 -6.96 4.30
N ARG A 8 -0.91 -7.15 3.40
CA ARG A 8 0.24 -8.03 3.56
C ARG A 8 1.45 -7.25 3.07
N VAL A 9 2.44 -7.08 3.94
CA VAL A 9 3.65 -6.33 3.63
C VAL A 9 4.88 -7.18 3.97
N LYS A 10 5.85 -7.16 3.06
CA LYS A 10 7.15 -7.80 3.23
C LYS A 10 8.22 -6.72 3.22
N VAL A 11 8.87 -6.56 4.36
CA VAL A 11 10.01 -5.68 4.61
C VAL A 11 11.09 -6.55 5.23
N PRO A 12 12.38 -6.42 4.84
CA PRO A 12 13.47 -7.06 5.57
C PRO A 12 13.46 -6.66 7.05
N LYS A 13 13.81 -7.60 7.93
CA LYS A 13 13.85 -7.31 9.37
C LYS A 13 15.02 -6.40 9.76
N SER A 14 16.11 -6.45 8.98
CA SER A 14 17.33 -5.69 9.21
C SER A 14 17.98 -5.25 7.89
N ALA A 15 18.79 -4.20 7.95
CA ALA A 15 19.62 -3.68 6.86
C ALA A 15 20.85 -2.97 7.44
N ALA A 16 21.88 -2.67 6.64
CA ALA A 16 22.94 -1.75 7.06
C ALA A 16 22.50 -0.29 6.86
N ALA A 17 23.14 0.64 7.57
CA ALA A 17 22.86 2.06 7.44
C ALA A 17 23.13 2.52 6.00
N GLY A 18 22.10 3.05 5.34
CA GLY A 18 22.17 3.53 3.96
C GLY A 18 21.90 2.48 2.89
N ASP A 19 21.62 1.23 3.25
CA ASP A 19 21.22 0.18 2.30
C ASP A 19 19.90 0.51 1.61
N VAL A 20 19.76 0.00 0.40
CA VAL A 20 18.49 0.02 -0.35
C VAL A 20 17.81 -1.34 -0.19
N VAL A 21 16.57 -1.33 0.32
CA VAL A 21 15.78 -2.55 0.52
C VAL A 21 14.57 -2.59 -0.40
N THR A 22 14.25 -3.77 -0.92
CA THR A 22 13.00 -4.00 -1.66
C THR A 22 11.85 -4.22 -0.69
N ILE A 23 10.78 -3.43 -0.87
CA ILE A 23 9.53 -3.54 -0.13
C ILE A 23 8.46 -4.06 -1.08
N LYS A 24 7.68 -5.04 -0.61
CA LYS A 24 6.57 -5.63 -1.38
C LYS A 24 5.29 -5.54 -0.57
N THR A 25 4.22 -5.06 -1.18
CA THR A 25 2.92 -4.90 -0.54
C THR A 25 1.83 -5.54 -1.38
N LEU A 26 0.82 -6.11 -0.71
CA LEU A 26 -0.40 -6.63 -1.33
C LEU A 26 -1.56 -6.38 -0.40
N ILE A 27 -2.65 -5.80 -0.90
CA ILE A 27 -3.88 -5.62 -0.12
C ILE A 27 -5.04 -6.34 -0.80
N SER A 28 -5.83 -7.09 -0.03
CA SER A 28 -6.95 -7.85 -0.58
C SER A 28 -8.10 -6.89 -0.90
N HIS A 29 -8.39 -6.62 -2.18
CA HIS A 29 -9.43 -5.66 -2.60
C HIS A 29 -9.96 -5.98 -4.00
N LYS A 30 -11.26 -5.81 -4.25
CA LYS A 30 -11.89 -6.18 -5.53
C LYS A 30 -11.45 -5.28 -6.69
N MET A 31 -11.21 -3.99 -6.43
CA MET A 31 -10.90 -2.98 -7.43
C MET A 31 -11.97 -2.93 -8.53
N GLU A 32 -13.23 -2.71 -8.15
CA GLU A 32 -14.32 -2.60 -9.12
C GLU A 32 -14.11 -1.34 -9.97
N SER A 33 -13.82 -1.53 -11.25
CA SER A 33 -13.29 -0.48 -12.13
C SER A 33 -14.32 0.54 -12.58
N GLY A 34 -15.61 0.22 -12.43
CA GLY A 34 -16.70 1.00 -13.02
C GLY A 34 -17.03 0.62 -14.47
N GLN A 35 -16.38 -0.42 -15.02
CA GLN A 35 -16.57 -0.85 -16.42
C GLN A 35 -17.37 -2.17 -16.55
N ARG A 36 -17.52 -2.92 -15.45
CA ARG A 36 -18.25 -4.20 -15.45
C ARG A 36 -19.75 -3.95 -15.44
N LYS A 37 -20.49 -4.85 -16.09
CA LYS A 37 -21.96 -4.89 -16.04
C LYS A 37 -22.46 -6.01 -15.15
N ASP A 38 -23.61 -5.82 -14.52
CA ASP A 38 -24.33 -6.88 -13.82
C ASP A 38 -25.13 -7.77 -14.78
N LYS A 39 -25.94 -8.68 -14.23
CA LYS A 39 -26.76 -9.60 -15.03
C LYS A 39 -27.90 -8.90 -15.79
N GLU A 40 -28.31 -7.72 -15.32
CA GLU A 40 -29.38 -6.92 -15.91
C GLU A 40 -28.81 -5.92 -16.94
N GLY A 41 -27.48 -5.86 -17.09
CA GLY A 41 -26.76 -5.01 -18.03
C GLY A 41 -26.41 -3.63 -17.49
N ASN A 42 -26.69 -3.34 -16.20
CA ASN A 42 -26.37 -2.07 -15.58
C ASN A 42 -24.88 -1.97 -15.27
N ILE A 43 -24.30 -0.77 -15.39
CA ILE A 43 -22.91 -0.51 -15.01
C ILE A 43 -22.79 -0.59 -13.49
N ILE A 44 -21.81 -1.35 -13.03
CA ILE A 44 -21.50 -1.47 -11.61
C ILE A 44 -20.63 -0.28 -11.22
N PRO A 45 -21.00 0.51 -10.20
CA PRO A 45 -20.23 1.68 -9.79
C PRO A 45 -18.79 1.32 -9.42
N ARG A 46 -17.88 2.23 -9.75
CA ARG A 46 -16.48 2.14 -9.34
C ARG A 46 -16.36 2.09 -7.82
N SER A 47 -15.49 1.22 -7.33
CA SER A 47 -15.06 1.18 -5.93
C SER A 47 -13.65 0.57 -5.91
N ILE A 48 -12.66 1.45 -5.77
CA ILE A 48 -11.25 1.08 -5.75
C ILE A 48 -10.53 1.69 -4.54
N ILE A 49 -9.37 1.12 -4.23
CA ILE A 49 -8.35 1.85 -3.51
C ILE A 49 -7.81 2.92 -4.47
N ASN A 50 -7.92 4.19 -4.08
CA ASN A 50 -7.58 5.33 -4.91
C ASN A 50 -6.22 5.96 -4.58
N ARG A 51 -5.65 5.66 -3.41
CA ARG A 51 -4.29 6.11 -3.05
C ARG A 51 -3.58 5.09 -2.17
N PHE A 52 -2.26 4.98 -2.34
CA PHE A 52 -1.38 4.20 -1.50
C PHE A 52 -0.16 5.04 -1.11
N THR A 53 0.19 5.07 0.18
CA THR A 53 1.41 5.71 0.67
C THR A 53 2.25 4.73 1.48
N CYS A 54 3.56 4.94 1.44
CA CYS A 54 4.50 4.35 2.39
C CYS A 54 5.37 5.47 2.96
N ASP A 55 5.39 5.59 4.29
CA ASP A 55 6.21 6.53 5.01
C ASP A 55 7.22 5.79 5.89
N PHE A 56 8.41 6.36 6.06
CA PHE A 56 9.41 5.86 7.00
C PHE A 56 9.49 6.79 8.21
N VAL A 57 9.55 6.22 9.41
CA VAL A 57 9.70 6.95 10.67
C VAL A 57 10.83 6.32 11.48
N GLY A 58 11.98 6.97 11.49
CA GLY A 58 13.13 6.68 12.36
C GLY A 58 13.24 7.67 13.53
N ALA A 59 14.33 7.56 14.29
CA ALA A 59 14.58 8.41 15.45
C ALA A 59 14.92 9.86 15.08
N SER A 60 15.67 10.05 13.98
CA SER A 60 16.15 11.36 13.51
C SER A 60 15.68 11.68 12.08
N GLN A 61 15.21 10.68 11.33
CA GLN A 61 14.77 10.83 9.95
C GLN A 61 13.36 10.29 9.77
N SER A 62 12.49 11.09 9.17
CA SER A 62 11.18 10.66 8.73
C SER A 62 10.88 11.26 7.36
N GLY A 63 10.06 10.57 6.58
CA GLY A 63 9.70 11.05 5.25
C GLY A 63 8.86 10.06 4.46
N ASN A 64 8.26 10.57 3.40
CA ASN A 64 7.52 9.75 2.45
C ASN A 64 8.49 8.98 1.55
N VAL A 65 8.26 7.68 1.41
CA VAL A 65 9.01 6.80 0.51
C VAL A 65 8.36 6.80 -0.86
N ILE A 66 7.03 6.64 -0.89
CA ILE A 66 6.23 6.68 -2.12
C ILE A 66 4.80 7.15 -1.81
N ASP A 67 4.21 7.86 -2.76
CA ASP A 67 2.81 8.26 -2.79
C ASP A 67 2.26 8.00 -4.19
N VAL A 68 1.25 7.13 -4.27
CA VAL A 68 0.71 6.62 -5.52
C VAL A 68 -0.77 6.95 -5.60
N GLN A 69 -1.16 7.67 -6.64
CA GLN A 69 -2.55 7.82 -7.05
C GLN A 69 -2.95 6.63 -7.93
N LEU A 70 -3.99 5.89 -7.51
CA LEU A 70 -4.51 4.72 -8.23
C LEU A 70 -5.74 5.09 -9.06
N SER A 71 -5.94 4.35 -10.15
CA SER A 71 -7.09 4.45 -11.06
C SER A 71 -7.65 3.06 -11.39
N GLY A 72 -8.80 3.02 -12.06
CA GLY A 72 -9.58 1.78 -12.29
C GLY A 72 -8.89 0.70 -13.15
N ALA A 73 -7.70 0.96 -13.69
CA ALA A 73 -6.90 -0.03 -14.42
C ALA A 73 -5.96 -0.86 -13.51
N ILE A 74 -5.84 -0.52 -12.22
CA ILE A 74 -5.07 -1.33 -11.28
C ILE A 74 -5.82 -2.64 -11.01
N SER A 75 -5.08 -3.74 -11.08
CA SER A 75 -5.62 -5.10 -10.90
C SER A 75 -6.23 -5.29 -9.51
N THR A 76 -7.19 -6.22 -9.43
CA THR A 76 -7.67 -6.79 -8.16
C THR A 76 -6.49 -7.24 -7.29
N ASN A 77 -6.63 -7.02 -5.98
CA ASN A 77 -5.57 -7.16 -4.98
C ASN A 77 -4.31 -6.34 -5.31
N PRO A 78 -4.37 -5.00 -5.23
CA PRO A 78 -3.26 -4.14 -5.60
C PRO A 78 -1.94 -4.57 -4.97
N TYR A 79 -0.93 -4.71 -5.81
CA TYR A 79 0.44 -5.09 -5.44
C TYR A 79 1.39 -3.96 -5.82
N PHE A 80 2.28 -3.60 -4.90
CA PHE A 80 3.37 -2.66 -5.17
C PHE A 80 4.71 -3.26 -4.75
N GLU A 81 5.70 -3.07 -5.60
CA GLU A 81 7.11 -3.38 -5.32
C GLU A 81 7.92 -2.13 -5.61
N PHE A 82 8.69 -1.69 -4.62
CA PHE A 82 9.51 -0.49 -4.71
C PHE A 82 10.72 -0.63 -3.79
N GLU A 83 11.68 0.27 -3.97
CA GLU A 83 12.89 0.33 -3.19
C GLU A 83 12.85 1.50 -2.21
N ALA A 84 13.44 1.31 -1.03
CA ALA A 84 13.58 2.34 -0.02
C ALA A 84 15.00 2.33 0.55
N LYS A 85 15.61 3.51 0.69
CA LYS A 85 16.88 3.65 1.41
C LYS A 85 16.60 3.67 2.92
N VAL A 86 17.34 2.87 3.69
CA VAL A 86 17.16 2.72 5.15
C VAL A 86 18.33 3.39 5.88
N PRO A 87 18.17 4.62 6.38
CA PRO A 87 19.27 5.37 6.99
C PRO A 87 19.55 4.94 8.44
N GLU A 88 18.52 4.51 9.17
CA GLU A 88 18.57 4.13 10.57
C GLU A 88 17.46 3.13 10.91
N SER A 89 17.45 2.61 12.14
CA SER A 89 16.34 1.80 12.64
C SER A 89 15.06 2.63 12.69
N GLY A 90 13.94 2.02 12.31
CA GLY A 90 12.66 2.72 12.28
C GLY A 90 11.50 1.83 11.87
N GLU A 91 10.42 2.46 11.45
CA GLU A 91 9.18 1.80 11.05
C GLU A 91 8.69 2.32 9.70
N PHE A 92 8.36 1.41 8.80
CA PHE A 92 7.58 1.72 7.61
C PHE A 92 6.09 1.66 7.94
N LYS A 93 5.37 2.73 7.65
CA LYS A 93 3.92 2.86 7.75
C LYS A 93 3.31 2.84 6.36
N PHE A 94 2.31 1.99 6.17
CA PHE A 94 1.66 1.79 4.89
C PHE A 94 0.19 2.14 5.02
N THR A 95 -0.31 2.98 4.10
CA THR A 95 -1.69 3.45 4.14
C THR A 95 -2.34 3.30 2.77
N TRP A 96 -3.53 2.70 2.73
CA TRP A 96 -4.38 2.61 1.55
C TRP A 96 -5.69 3.35 1.80
N TYR A 97 -6.10 4.17 0.84
CA TYR A 97 -7.31 4.97 0.89
C TYR A 97 -8.32 4.42 -0.12
N ASP A 98 -9.55 4.18 0.32
CA ASP A 98 -10.64 3.64 -0.51
C ASP A 98 -11.61 4.74 -0.98
N ASP A 99 -12.24 4.53 -2.14
CA ASP A 99 -13.33 5.38 -2.64
C ASP A 99 -14.53 5.42 -1.67
N ASP A 100 -14.70 4.39 -0.83
CA ASP A 100 -15.75 4.39 0.21
C ASP A 100 -15.41 5.19 1.48
N GLY A 101 -14.23 5.84 1.51
CA GLY A 101 -13.74 6.62 2.64
C GLY A 101 -12.98 5.81 3.70
N SER A 102 -12.93 4.48 3.57
CA SER A 102 -12.12 3.64 4.46
C SER A 102 -10.63 3.92 4.30
N VAL A 103 -9.91 3.78 5.41
CA VAL A 103 -8.46 3.84 5.46
C VAL A 103 -7.94 2.52 6.05
N TYR A 104 -6.98 1.91 5.37
CA TYR A 104 -6.34 0.68 5.81
C TYR A 104 -4.88 0.95 6.12
N GLU A 105 -4.43 0.57 7.31
CA GLU A 105 -3.08 0.83 7.78
C GLU A 105 -2.37 -0.45 8.20
N THR A 106 -1.07 -0.52 7.96
CA THR A 106 -0.19 -1.52 8.58
C THR A 106 1.21 -0.95 8.76
N ALA A 107 2.00 -1.54 9.64
CA ALA A 107 3.35 -1.09 9.92
C ALA A 107 4.34 -2.26 10.03
N LYS A 108 5.60 -1.99 9.67
CA LYS A 108 6.72 -2.93 9.80
C LYS A 108 7.99 -2.22 10.24
N SER A 109 8.53 -2.67 11.36
CA SER A 109 9.84 -2.22 11.85
C SER A 109 10.98 -2.83 11.05
N ILE A 110 12.06 -2.06 10.93
CA ILE A 110 13.35 -2.48 10.39
C ILE A 110 14.45 -2.01 11.33
N THR A 111 15.44 -2.86 11.57
CA THR A 111 16.59 -2.54 12.42
C THR A 111 17.84 -2.34 11.59
N VAL A 112 18.54 -1.24 11.81
CA VAL A 112 19.89 -1.02 11.28
C VAL A 112 20.91 -1.58 12.26
N ALA A 113 21.84 -2.39 11.73
CA ALA A 113 22.96 -2.96 12.48
C ALA A 113 24.17 -2.01 12.53
#